data_AF-A0A967N6A7-F1
#
_entry.id   AF-A0A967N6A7-F1
#
_cell.length_a   1.000
_cell.length_b   1.000
_cell.length_c   1.000
_cell.angle_alpha   90.00
_cell.angle_beta   90.00
_cell.angle_gamma   90.00
#
_symmetry.space_group_name_H-M   'P 1'
#
loop_
_entity.id
_entity.type
_entity.pdbx_description
1 polymer ?
#
loop_
_entity_poly.entity_id
_entity_poly.type
_entity_poly.pdbx_seq_one_letter_code
_entity_poly.pdbx_strand_id
1 'polypeptide(L)' 'LDRLGLDEWADERVEALSKGMQQKVQFIATVLHEPELLILDEPQSGLDPVNQEVLAETIRSAQAAGRTV' A
#
# COMPACT_ATOMS: atom_id res chain seq x y z
N LEU A 1 8.75 -1.87 -4.21
CA LEU A 1 8.81 -2.60 -2.92
C LEU A 1 9.64 -1.78 -1.93
N ASP A 2 10.74 -1.17 -2.39
CA ASP A 2 11.59 -0.18 -1.70
C ASP A 2 10.87 0.88 -0.87
N ARG A 3 9.96 1.65 -1.48
CA ARG A 3 9.16 2.67 -0.77
C ARG A 3 8.39 2.17 0.46
N LEU A 4 8.14 0.87 0.54
CA LEU A 4 7.39 0.24 1.63
C LEU A 4 8.27 -0.70 2.49
N GLY A 5 9.58 -0.74 2.22
CA GLY A 5 10.54 -1.59 2.92
C GLY A 5 10.23 -3.07 2.73
N LEU A 6 9.98 -3.50 1.49
CA LEU A 6 9.63 -4.90 1.16
C LEU A 6 10.63 -5.59 0.21
N ASP A 7 11.73 -4.94 -0.19
CA ASP A 7 12.62 -5.53 -1.20
C ASP A 7 13.30 -6.82 -0.74
N GLU A 8 13.69 -6.91 0.55
CA GLU A 8 14.33 -8.12 1.10
C GLU A 8 13.40 -9.34 1.12
N TRP A 9 12.10 -9.14 0.90
CA TRP A 9 11.07 -10.17 0.90
C TRP A 9 10.41 -10.35 -0.48
N ALA A 10 11.02 -9.83 -1.54
CA ALA A 10 10.45 -9.88 -2.89
C ALA A 10 10.17 -11.31 -3.39
N ASP A 11 11.02 -12.27 -3.02
CA ASP A 11 10.93 -13.67 -3.42
C ASP A 11 10.29 -14.58 -2.35
N GLU A 12 9.93 -14.01 -1.19
CA GLU A 12 9.30 -14.74 -0.11
C GLU A 12 7.82 -14.97 -0.38
N ARG A 13 7.30 -16.10 0.09
CA ARG A 13 5.86 -16.35 -0.03
C ARG A 13 5.09 -15.40 0.88
N VAL A 14 3.91 -14.97 0.43
CA VAL A 14 3.04 -14.05 1.20
C VAL A 14 2.72 -14.61 2.59
N GLU A 15 2.60 -15.93 2.74
CA GLU A 15 2.31 -16.57 4.03
C GLU A 15 3.46 -16.42 5.06
N ALA A 16 4.70 -16.15 4.60
CA ALA A 16 5.86 -15.93 5.46
C ALA A 16 5.99 -14.46 5.93
N LEU A 17 5.22 -13.55 5.34
CA LEU A 17 5.25 -12.13 5.68
C LEU A 17 4.45 -11.86 6.96
N SER A 18 4.86 -10.87 7.76
CA SER A 18 4.05 -10.40 8.90
C SER A 18 2.72 -9.83 8.41
N LYS A 19 1.70 -9.79 9.29
CA LYS A 19 0.38 -9.23 8.94
C LYS A 19 0.47 -7.80 8.36
N GLY A 20 1.33 -6.95 8.91
CA GLY A 20 1.56 -5.60 8.41
C GLY A 20 2.19 -5.58 7.02
N MET A 21 3.14 -6.47 6.75
CA MET A 21 3.75 -6.63 5.42
C MET A 21 2.75 -7.17 4.40
N GLN A 22 1.89 -8.11 4.79
CA GLN A 22 0.80 -8.59 3.93
C GLN A 22 -0.17 -7.45 3.56
N GLN A 23 -0.54 -6.60 4.53
CA GLN A 23 -1.35 -5.40 4.26
C GLN A 23 -0.65 -4.44 3.28
N LYS A 24 0.66 -4.23 3.40
CA LYS A 24 1.44 -3.43 2.43
C LYS A 24 1.38 -4.02 1.02
N VAL A 25 1.58 -5.33 0.88
CA VAL A 25 1.52 -6.01 -0.43
C VAL A 25 0.12 -5.87 -1.04
N GLN A 26 -0.93 -6.06 -0.25
CA GLN A 26 -2.32 -5.84 -0.69
C GLN A 26 -2.53 -4.41 -1.16
N PHE A 27 -2.07 -3.42 -0.41
CA PHE A 27 -2.17 -2.02 -0.81
C PHE A 27 -1.45 -1.74 -2.14
N ILE A 28 -0.21 -2.23 -2.30
CA ILE A 28 0.54 -2.11 -3.55
C ILE A 28 -0.27 -2.70 -4.71
N ALA A 29 -0.77 -3.93 -4.56
CA ALA A 29 -1.53 -4.59 -5.63
C ALA A 29 -2.76 -3.77 -6.05
N THR A 30 -3.44 -3.13 -5.09
CA THR A 30 -4.61 -2.28 -5.35
C THR A 30 -4.26 -1.00 -6.12
N VAL A 31 -3.07 -0.43 -5.96
CA VAL A 31 -2.71 0.85 -6.63
C VAL A 31 -1.77 0.68 -7.84
N LEU A 32 -1.07 -0.45 -7.94
CA LEU A 32 -0.03 -0.72 -8.95
C LEU A 32 -0.56 -0.65 -10.38
N HIS A 33 -1.80 -1.08 -10.58
CA HIS A 33 -2.47 -1.08 -11.89
C HIS A 33 -3.13 0.26 -12.21
N GLU A 34 -2.85 1.30 -11.43
CA GLU A 34 -3.25 2.68 -11.67
C GLU A 34 -4.76 2.89 -11.85
N PRO A 35 -5.61 2.42 -10.91
CA PRO A 35 -7.05 2.51 -11.07
C PRO A 35 -7.53 3.97 -11.18
N GLU A 36 -8.56 4.20 -11.99
CA GLU A 36 -9.21 5.52 -12.11
C GLU A 36 -10.05 5.87 -10.86
N LEU A 37 -10.51 4.85 -10.14
CA LEU A 37 -11.28 4.95 -8.90
C LEU A 37 -10.68 4.03 -7.84
N LEU A 38 -10.31 4.60 -6.70
CA LEU A 38 -9.83 3.89 -5.53
C LEU A 38 -10.85 4.02 -4.40
N ILE A 39 -11.45 2.92 -3.96
CA ILE A 39 -12.36 2.91 -2.81
C ILE A 39 -11.59 2.38 -1.60
N LEU A 40 -11.58 3.15 -0.52
CA LEU A 40 -10.85 2.83 0.70
C LEU A 40 -11.81 2.78 1.89
N ASP A 41 -11.97 1.61 2.48
CA ASP A 41 -12.69 1.43 3.74
C ASP A 41 -11.67 1.20 4.87
N GLU A 42 -11.64 2.12 5.84
CA GLU A 42 -10.66 2.17 6.94
C GLU A 42 -9.20 1.84 6.54
N PRO A 43 -8.60 2.53 5.55
CA PRO A 43 -7.35 2.07 4.93
C PRO A 43 -6.13 2.09 5.87
N GLN A 44 -6.21 2.84 6.97
CA GLN A 44 -5.16 2.96 7.99
C GLN A 44 -5.24 1.92 9.12
N SER A 45 -6.30 1.11 9.17
CA SER A 45 -6.56 0.20 10.29
C SER A 45 -5.54 -0.94 10.37
N GLY A 46 -4.90 -1.08 11.54
CA GLY A 46 -3.88 -2.11 11.79
C GLY A 46 -2.49 -1.81 11.22
N LEU A 47 -2.27 -0.62 10.65
CA LEU A 47 -0.95 -0.15 10.22
C LEU A 47 -0.22 0.60 11.34
N ASP A 48 1.10 0.38 11.44
CA ASP A 48 1.98 1.22 12.24
C ASP A 48 2.11 2.65 11.66
N PRO A 49 2.61 3.63 12.45
CA PRO A 49 2.66 5.03 12.03
C PRO A 49 3.45 5.28 10.74
N VAL A 50 4.54 4.54 10.50
CA VAL A 50 5.37 4.69 9.30
C VAL A 50 4.57 4.32 8.06
N ASN A 51 3.79 3.23 8.15
CA ASN A 51 3.00 2.76 7.02
C ASN A 51 1.76 3.63 6.75
N GLN A 52 1.20 4.26 7.79
CA GLN A 52 0.14 5.25 7.63
C GLN A 52 0.61 6.46 6.81
N GLU A 53 1.85 6.92 7.02
CA GLU A 53 2.44 8.01 6.24
C GLU A 53 2.58 7.62 4.76
N VAL A 54 3.15 6.44 4.46
CA VAL A 54 3.35 5.98 3.07
C VAL A 54 2.03 5.77 2.34
N LEU A 55 1.01 5.25 3.04
CA LEU A 55 -0.35 5.13 2.53
C LEU A 55 -0.92 6.51 2.17
N ALA A 56 -0.83 7.48 3.09
CA ALA A 56 -1.31 8.84 2.86
C ALA A 56 -0.60 9.52 1.69
N GLU A 57 0.72 9.37 1.57
CA GLU A 57 1.48 9.88 0.42
C GLU A 57 1.04 9.26 -0.90
N THR A 58 0.76 7.95 -0.91
CA THR A 58 0.33 7.25 -2.12
C THR A 58 -1.06 7.70 -2.56
N ILE A 59 -1.98 7.90 -1.61
CA ILE A 59 -3.31 8.48 -1.87
C ILE A 59 -3.17 9.90 -2.44
N ARG A 60 -2.36 10.76 -1.81
CA ARG A 60 -2.10 12.12 -2.29
C ARG A 60 -1.51 12.12 -3.71
N SER A 61 -0.60 11.21 -4.00
CA SER A 61 -0.02 11.03 -5.33
C SER A 61 -1.04 10.55 -6.35
N ALA A 62 -1.99 9.68 -5.96
CA ALA A 62 -3.06 9.23 -6.84
C ALA A 62 -4.01 10.40 -7.20
N GLN A 63 -4.40 11.20 -6.20
CA GLN A 63 -5.22 12.40 -6.41
C GLN A 63 -4.51 13.42 -7.31
N ALA A 64 -3.21 13.67 -7.09
CA ALA A 64 -2.41 14.58 -7.92
C ALA A 64 -2.30 14.11 -9.38
N ALA A 65 -2.38 12.80 -9.61
CA ALA A 65 -2.43 12.21 -10.95
C ALA A 65 -3.82 12.24 -11.60
N GLY A 66 -4.82 12.84 -10.95
CA GLY A 66 -6.19 12.96 -11.46
C GLY A 66 -7.09 11.75 -11.19
N ARG A 67 -6.67 10.82 -10.32
CA ARG A 67 -7.48 9.65 -9.94
C ARG A 67 -8.51 10.04 -8.88
N THR A 68 -9.66 9.37 -8.91
CA THR A 68 -10.70 9.53 -7.89
C THR A 68 -10.36 8.62 -6.71
N VAL A 69 -10.35 9.17 -5.50
CA VAL A 69 -10.09 8.44 -4.24
C VAL A 69 -11.18 8.79 -3.25
#